data_AF-A0A352XK22-F1
#
_entry.id   AF-A0A352XK22-F1
#
_cell.length_a   1.000
_cell.length_b   1.000
_cell.length_c   1.000
_cell.angle_alpha   90.00
_cell.angle_beta   90.00
_cell.angle_gamma   90.00
#
_symmetry.space_group_name_H-M   'P 1'
#
loop_
_entity.id
_entity.type
_entity.pdbx_description
1 polymer ?
#
loop_
_entity_poly.entity_id
_entity_poly.type
_entity_poly.pdbx_seq_one_letter_code
_entity_poly.pdbx_strand_id
1 'polypeptide(L)'
;MANIVYFDLETQRSFSDVGGFSQKHKMGISVAVTYSTATEQYRIYKESEMQDLINELIRADLVVGYNHISFDYGVLQSYAVFDILEQTRNLDMLVEVEKVLGHRLKLDAIASASLGTGKTADGLDALKWWQEYKRTGRPEPMMKIAEYCCYDVKVTKMVHEFGLEHGIVKFEDRAGKIQECAVEWKLP
;
A
#
# COMPACT_ATOMS: atom_id res chain seq x y z
N MET A 1 -1.57 12.96 19.94
CA MET A 1 -1.76 13.04 18.47
C MET A 1 -2.18 11.66 18.03
N ALA A 2 -3.14 11.53 17.11
CA ALA A 2 -3.60 10.22 16.66
C ALA A 2 -2.48 9.48 15.92
N ASN A 3 -2.40 8.16 16.11
CA ASN A 3 -1.47 7.29 15.43
C ASN A 3 -2.05 6.81 14.09
N ILE A 4 -1.67 7.51 13.02
CA ILE A 4 -1.87 7.05 11.65
C ILE A 4 -0.76 6.06 11.29
N VAL A 5 -1.16 4.90 10.75
CA VAL A 5 -0.26 3.88 10.20
C VAL A 5 -0.46 3.82 8.69
N TYR A 6 0.61 4.09 7.94
CA TYR A 6 0.64 3.90 6.50
C TYR A 6 1.12 2.49 6.19
N PHE A 7 0.49 1.80 5.23
CA PHE A 7 0.67 0.37 5.04
C PHE A 7 0.67 -0.03 3.56
N ASP A 8 1.56 -0.97 3.22
CA ASP A 8 1.65 -1.66 1.94
C ASP A 8 2.24 -3.07 2.12
N LEU A 9 1.96 -4.00 1.19
CA LEU A 9 2.64 -5.30 1.14
C LEU A 9 2.99 -5.76 -0.26
N GLU A 10 4.01 -6.62 -0.30
CA GLU A 10 4.46 -7.32 -1.49
C GLU A 10 4.17 -8.81 -1.38
N THR A 11 3.84 -9.42 -2.52
CA THR A 11 3.38 -10.80 -2.56
C THR A 11 4.45 -11.79 -3.01
N GLN A 12 4.25 -13.07 -2.70
CA GLN A 12 5.13 -14.15 -3.14
C GLN A 12 4.74 -14.74 -4.50
N ARG A 13 3.49 -14.53 -4.92
CA ARG A 13 2.86 -15.15 -6.08
C ARG A 13 1.99 -14.12 -6.78
N SER A 14 1.96 -14.17 -8.11
CA SER A 14 1.08 -13.35 -8.94
C SER A 14 -0.37 -13.84 -8.90
N PHE A 15 -1.30 -13.04 -9.44
CA PHE A 15 -2.68 -13.49 -9.63
C PHE A 15 -2.78 -14.75 -10.50
N SER A 16 -1.98 -14.83 -11.56
CA SER A 16 -1.94 -16.01 -12.43
C SER A 16 -1.53 -17.27 -11.67
N ASP A 17 -0.61 -17.17 -10.72
CA ASP A 17 -0.12 -18.31 -9.95
C ASP A 17 -1.16 -18.88 -8.99
N VAL A 18 -2.13 -18.06 -8.55
CA VAL A 18 -3.16 -18.45 -7.57
C VAL A 18 -4.53 -18.74 -8.19
N GLY A 19 -4.68 -18.56 -9.51
CA GLY A 19 -5.93 -18.76 -10.23
C GLY A 19 -6.84 -17.53 -10.28
N GLY A 20 -6.27 -16.32 -10.18
CA GLY A 20 -6.97 -15.05 -10.40
C GLY A 20 -7.17 -14.21 -9.14
N PHE A 21 -7.72 -13.00 -9.33
CA PHE A 21 -7.89 -11.99 -8.27
C PHE A 21 -8.73 -12.45 -7.07
N SER A 22 -9.74 -13.29 -7.29
CA SER A 22 -10.57 -13.86 -6.22
C SER A 22 -9.78 -14.72 -5.23
N GLN A 23 -8.63 -15.23 -5.65
CA GLN A 23 -7.78 -16.12 -4.87
C GLN A 23 -6.59 -15.41 -4.21
N LYS A 24 -6.64 -14.08 -4.06
CA LYS A 24 -5.56 -13.26 -3.49
C LYS A 24 -5.06 -13.71 -2.11
N HIS A 25 -5.92 -14.29 -1.27
CA HIS A 25 -5.55 -14.90 0.01
C HIS A 25 -4.52 -16.04 -0.12
N LYS A 26 -4.33 -16.59 -1.32
CA LYS A 26 -3.32 -17.61 -1.62
C LYS A 26 -2.03 -17.02 -2.15
N MET A 27 -1.84 -15.70 -2.21
CA MET A 27 -0.64 -15.13 -2.82
C MET A 27 0.57 -15.24 -1.89
N GLY A 28 0.37 -15.20 -0.57
CA GLY A 28 1.44 -15.14 0.42
C GLY A 28 2.19 -13.81 0.37
N ILE A 29 2.87 -13.45 1.46
CA ILE A 29 3.50 -12.14 1.64
C ILE A 29 5.02 -12.29 1.66
N SER A 30 5.73 -11.57 0.80
CA SER A 30 7.20 -11.57 0.79
C SER A 30 7.74 -10.56 1.80
N VAL A 31 7.24 -9.31 1.74
CA VAL A 31 7.53 -8.23 2.67
C VAL A 31 6.24 -7.43 2.90
N ALA A 32 6.05 -6.91 4.10
CA ALA A 32 5.10 -5.83 4.34
C ALA A 32 5.81 -4.69 5.04
N VAL A 33 5.36 -3.45 4.81
CA VAL A 33 5.95 -2.27 5.43
C VAL A 33 4.86 -1.41 6.05
N THR A 34 5.17 -0.85 7.21
CA THR A 34 4.39 0.23 7.79
C THR A 34 5.25 1.46 8.06
N TYR A 35 4.62 2.63 8.13
CA TYR A 35 5.14 3.81 8.81
C TYR A 35 4.12 4.28 9.85
N SER A 36 4.54 4.40 11.10
CA SER A 36 3.68 4.91 12.18
C SER A 36 4.04 6.35 12.52
N THR A 37 3.03 7.21 12.59
CA THR A 37 3.19 8.62 13.03
C THR A 37 3.45 8.75 14.53
N ALA A 38 3.10 7.74 15.35
CA ALA A 38 3.41 7.74 16.78
C ALA A 38 4.88 7.45 17.07
N THR A 39 5.51 6.58 16.28
CA THR A 39 6.94 6.23 16.43
C THR A 39 7.84 7.01 15.48
N GLU A 40 7.27 7.64 14.46
CA GLU A 40 7.96 8.30 13.34
C GLU A 40 8.91 7.38 12.58
N GLN A 41 8.63 6.08 12.58
CA GLN A 41 9.51 5.05 12.06
C GLN A 41 8.80 4.14 11.06
N TYR A 42 9.60 3.65 10.11
CA TYR A 42 9.22 2.52 9.27
C TYR A 42 9.45 1.21 10.03
N ARG A 43 8.57 0.24 9.83
CA ARG A 43 8.80 -1.15 10.23
C ARG A 43 8.61 -2.06 9.02
N ILE A 44 9.60 -2.94 8.83
CA ILE A 44 9.61 -3.94 7.75
C ILE A 44 9.30 -5.28 8.40
N TYR A 45 8.35 -6.01 7.82
CA TYR A 45 7.89 -7.30 8.29
C TYR A 45 8.21 -8.38 7.26
N LYS A 46 8.77 -9.49 7.74
CA LYS A 46 8.78 -10.76 6.97
C LYS A 46 7.48 -11.52 7.21
N GLU A 47 7.18 -12.50 6.35
CA GLU A 47 5.96 -13.33 6.46
C GLU A 47 5.71 -13.94 7.86
N SER A 48 6.77 -14.31 8.59
CA SER A 48 6.63 -14.88 9.94
C SER A 48 6.19 -13.87 11.01
N GLU A 49 6.09 -12.59 10.66
CA GLU A 49 5.73 -11.48 11.55
C GLU A 49 4.36 -10.88 11.21
N MET A 50 3.55 -11.54 10.36
CA MET A 50 2.23 -11.01 9.97
C MET A 50 1.29 -10.79 11.16
N GLN A 51 1.42 -11.57 12.23
CA GLN A 51 0.61 -11.32 13.43
C GLN A 51 1.00 -10.01 14.14
N ASP A 52 2.28 -9.63 14.12
CA ASP A 52 2.71 -8.35 14.67
C ASP A 52 2.22 -7.19 13.81
N LEU A 53 2.27 -7.33 12.49
CA LEU A 53 1.70 -6.37 11.55
C LEU A 53 0.20 -6.19 11.81
N ILE A 54 -0.57 -7.28 11.86
CA ILE A 54 -2.01 -7.24 12.13
C ILE A 54 -2.30 -6.53 13.46
N ASN A 55 -1.53 -6.83 14.51
CA ASN A 55 -1.66 -6.19 15.81
C ASN A 55 -1.37 -4.67 15.75
N GLU A 56 -0.41 -4.23 14.93
CA GLU A 56 -0.15 -2.80 14.72
C GLU A 56 -1.30 -2.11 13.99
N LEU A 57 -1.81 -2.71 12.91
CA LEU A 57 -2.90 -2.15 12.12
C LEU A 57 -4.19 -1.99 12.95
N ILE A 58 -4.54 -2.98 13.78
CA ILE A 58 -5.72 -2.92 14.67
C ILE A 58 -5.58 -1.82 15.73
N ARG A 59 -4.36 -1.55 16.20
CA ARG A 59 -4.09 -0.53 17.22
C ARG A 59 -3.97 0.88 16.65
N ALA A 60 -3.90 1.04 15.33
CA ALA A 60 -3.84 2.35 14.70
C ALA A 60 -5.17 3.09 14.86
N ASP A 61 -5.10 4.41 15.06
CA ASP A 61 -6.30 5.25 15.04
C ASP A 61 -6.86 5.38 13.61
N LEU A 62 -5.99 5.23 12.61
CA LEU A 62 -6.32 5.16 11.19
C LEU A 62 -5.22 4.39 10.43
N VAL A 63 -5.62 3.42 9.61
CA VAL A 63 -4.76 2.79 8.60
C VAL A 63 -4.99 3.48 7.26
N VAL A 64 -3.91 3.97 6.65
CA VAL A 64 -3.91 4.60 5.33
C VAL A 64 -3.13 3.72 4.36
N GLY A 65 -3.73 3.42 3.22
CA GLY A 65 -3.11 2.63 2.16
C GLY A 65 -3.63 3.01 0.78
N TYR A 66 -3.15 2.31 -0.24
CA TYR A 66 -3.61 2.49 -1.62
C TYR A 66 -4.08 1.15 -2.19
N ASN A 67 -5.39 0.97 -2.33
CA ASN A 67 -6.03 -0.30 -2.67
C ASN A 67 -5.94 -1.39 -1.57
N HIS A 68 -5.62 -1.00 -0.34
CA HIS A 68 -5.35 -1.94 0.75
C HIS A 68 -6.58 -2.69 1.21
N ILE A 69 -7.78 -2.11 1.12
CA ILE A 69 -9.02 -2.81 1.49
C ILE A 69 -9.31 -3.94 0.51
N SER A 70 -9.19 -3.65 -0.79
CA SER A 70 -9.58 -4.60 -1.84
C SER A 70 -8.49 -5.64 -2.15
N PHE A 71 -7.22 -5.31 -1.91
CA PHE A 71 -6.09 -6.16 -2.24
C PHE A 71 -5.34 -6.63 -1.00
N ASP A 72 -4.59 -5.75 -0.35
CA ASP A 72 -3.64 -6.07 0.72
C ASP A 72 -4.28 -6.81 1.88
N TYR A 73 -5.41 -6.32 2.39
CA TYR A 73 -6.20 -7.01 3.42
C TYR A 73 -6.67 -8.36 2.95
N GLY A 74 -7.04 -8.52 1.68
CA GLY A 74 -7.42 -9.83 1.15
C GLY A 74 -6.27 -10.83 1.08
N VAL A 75 -5.03 -10.37 0.93
CA VAL A 75 -3.83 -11.22 1.05
C VAL A 75 -3.53 -11.48 2.54
N LEU A 76 -3.52 -10.44 3.37
CA LEU A 76 -3.21 -10.50 4.80
C LEU A 76 -4.26 -11.31 5.59
N GLN A 77 -5.49 -11.40 5.10
CA GLN A 77 -6.58 -12.13 5.73
C GLN A 77 -6.27 -13.63 5.93
N SER A 78 -5.40 -14.24 5.12
CA SER A 78 -4.98 -15.63 5.33
C SER A 78 -4.18 -15.86 6.61
N TYR A 79 -3.69 -14.79 7.24
CA TYR A 79 -2.91 -14.81 8.47
C TYR A 79 -3.75 -14.40 9.70
N ALA A 80 -5.03 -14.05 9.52
CA ALA A 80 -5.93 -13.61 10.59
C ALA A 80 -7.14 -14.56 10.73
N VAL A 81 -7.62 -14.73 11.97
CA VAL A 81 -8.81 -15.54 12.28
C VAL A 81 -10.11 -14.73 12.30
N PHE A 82 -10.00 -13.40 12.32
CA PHE A 82 -11.10 -12.43 12.31
C PHE A 82 -11.00 -11.58 11.04
N ASP A 83 -12.08 -10.89 10.68
CA ASP A 83 -12.06 -9.97 9.54
C ASP A 83 -11.24 -8.72 9.87
N ILE A 84 -10.10 -8.53 9.19
CA ILE A 84 -9.19 -7.40 9.43
C ILE A 84 -9.90 -6.06 9.14
N LEU A 85 -10.78 -6.02 8.14
CA LEU A 85 -11.50 -4.80 7.77
C LEU A 85 -12.44 -4.34 8.89
N GLU A 86 -13.10 -5.27 9.58
CA GLU A 86 -13.98 -4.95 10.71
C GLU A 86 -13.21 -4.51 11.96
N GLN A 87 -11.94 -4.88 12.08
CA GLN A 87 -11.09 -4.55 13.24
C GLN A 87 -10.26 -3.28 13.04
N THR A 88 -10.35 -2.61 11.89
CA THR A 88 -9.50 -1.46 11.55
C THR A 88 -10.32 -0.26 11.11
N ARG A 89 -9.85 0.95 11.40
CA ARG A 89 -10.36 2.20 10.80
C ARG A 89 -9.50 2.50 9.58
N ASN A 90 -10.11 2.72 8.42
CA ASN A 90 -9.39 2.72 7.15
C ASN A 90 -9.64 3.97 6.31
N LEU A 91 -8.59 4.44 5.65
CA LEU A 91 -8.63 5.34 4.52
C LEU A 91 -7.90 4.67 3.34
N ASP A 92 -8.66 4.10 2.41
CA ASP A 92 -8.11 3.58 1.16
C ASP A 92 -8.20 4.67 0.10
N MET A 93 -7.06 5.28 -0.23
CA MET A 93 -7.04 6.45 -1.11
C MET A 93 -7.52 6.14 -2.52
N LEU A 94 -7.37 4.91 -3.00
CA LEU A 94 -7.89 4.53 -4.31
C LEU A 94 -9.41 4.49 -4.31
N VAL A 95 -10.01 3.96 -3.24
CA VAL A 95 -11.47 3.93 -3.06
C VAL A 95 -12.03 5.35 -3.00
N GLU A 96 -11.39 6.25 -2.24
CA GLU A 96 -11.86 7.64 -2.14
C GLU A 96 -11.76 8.39 -3.47
N VAL A 97 -10.67 8.21 -4.21
CA VAL A 97 -10.51 8.83 -5.53
C VAL A 97 -11.50 8.26 -6.55
N GLU A 98 -11.72 6.94 -6.54
CA GLU A 98 -12.68 6.29 -7.44
C GLU A 98 -14.12 6.77 -7.19
N LYS A 99 -14.50 7.05 -5.94
CA LYS A 99 -15.82 7.64 -5.61
C LYS A 99 -16.06 8.98 -6.28
N VAL A 100 -15.01 9.80 -6.43
CA VAL A 100 -15.10 11.14 -7.02
C VAL A 100 -15.00 11.08 -8.55
N LEU A 101 -14.07 10.29 -9.08
CA LEU A 101 -13.76 10.26 -10.51
C LEU A 101 -14.56 9.21 -11.31
N GLY A 102 -15.19 8.25 -10.64
CA GLY A 102 -15.88 7.12 -11.27
C GLY A 102 -14.96 6.11 -11.95
N HIS A 103 -13.65 6.21 -11.75
CA HIS A 103 -12.65 5.27 -12.27
C HIS A 103 -11.40 5.25 -11.39
N ARG A 104 -10.64 4.17 -11.51
CA ARG A 104 -9.42 3.92 -10.73
C ARG A 104 -8.21 4.62 -11.34
N LEU A 105 -7.34 5.14 -10.49
CA LEU A 105 -6.02 5.65 -10.85
C LEU A 105 -4.93 4.77 -10.23
N LYS A 106 -3.70 4.87 -10.75
CA LYS A 106 -2.52 4.29 -10.09
C LYS A 106 -1.94 5.29 -9.10
N LEU A 107 -1.33 4.79 -8.03
CA LEU A 107 -0.64 5.64 -7.04
C LEU A 107 0.40 6.54 -7.72
N ASP A 108 1.21 5.97 -8.62
CA ASP A 108 2.21 6.71 -9.41
C ASP A 108 1.61 7.89 -10.18
N ALA A 109 0.44 7.71 -10.82
CA ALA A 109 -0.22 8.78 -11.57
C ALA A 109 -0.63 9.95 -10.68
N ILE A 110 -1.07 9.66 -9.45
CA ILE A 110 -1.44 10.68 -8.47
C ILE A 110 -0.19 11.34 -7.87
N ALA A 111 0.78 10.51 -7.50
CA ALA A 111 2.02 10.95 -6.87
C ALA A 111 2.82 11.88 -7.79
N SER A 112 3.03 11.51 -9.06
CA SER A 112 3.77 12.33 -10.01
C SER A 112 3.11 13.67 -10.26
N ALA A 113 1.78 13.71 -10.39
CA ALA A 113 1.05 14.95 -10.65
C ALA A 113 0.94 15.84 -9.40
N SER A 114 0.83 15.26 -8.20
CA SER A 114 0.63 16.01 -6.95
C SER A 114 1.95 16.49 -6.35
N LEU A 115 2.98 15.63 -6.36
CA LEU A 115 4.25 15.86 -5.65
C LEU A 115 5.38 16.28 -6.59
N GLY A 116 5.19 16.20 -7.92
CA GLY A 116 6.24 16.47 -8.91
C GLY A 116 7.37 15.44 -8.91
N THR A 117 7.16 14.28 -8.30
CA THR A 117 8.15 13.20 -8.19
C THR A 117 8.03 12.20 -9.35
N GLY A 118 9.16 11.82 -9.96
CA GLY A 118 9.20 10.80 -11.01
C GLY A 118 9.10 9.36 -10.48
N LYS A 119 8.87 8.42 -11.40
CA LYS A 119 8.71 6.98 -11.14
C LYS A 119 9.84 6.37 -10.31
N THR A 120 9.46 5.64 -9.28
CA THR A 120 10.25 4.52 -8.73
C THR A 120 9.77 3.21 -9.33
N ALA A 121 10.43 2.10 -8.99
CA ALA A 121 10.28 0.78 -9.63
C ALA A 121 8.81 0.28 -9.73
N ASP A 122 8.58 -0.79 -10.51
CA ASP A 122 7.26 -1.40 -10.71
C ASP A 122 7.12 -2.66 -9.83
N GLY A 123 5.94 -2.91 -9.23
CA GLY A 123 5.67 -4.13 -8.44
C GLY A 123 5.90 -5.46 -9.18
N LEU A 124 5.94 -5.46 -10.52
CA LEU A 124 6.40 -6.63 -11.29
C LEU A 124 7.86 -7.02 -11.01
N ASP A 125 8.69 -6.10 -10.52
CA ASP A 125 10.05 -6.39 -10.13
C ASP A 125 10.14 -7.06 -8.75
N ALA A 126 9.21 -6.78 -7.83
CA ALA A 126 9.15 -7.42 -6.52
C ALA A 126 8.92 -8.94 -6.62
N LEU A 127 8.01 -9.37 -7.48
CA LEU A 127 7.78 -10.80 -7.75
C LEU A 127 9.03 -11.48 -8.34
N LYS A 128 9.75 -10.82 -9.26
CA LYS A 128 11.00 -11.37 -9.82
C LYS A 128 12.08 -11.51 -8.76
N TRP A 129 12.25 -10.50 -7.90
CA TRP A 129 13.20 -10.55 -6.79
C TRP A 129 12.84 -11.64 -5.79
N TRP A 130 11.56 -11.87 -5.52
CA TRP A 130 11.14 -12.97 -4.66
C TRP A 130 11.51 -14.33 -5.25
N GLN A 131 11.26 -14.54 -6.56
CA GLN A 131 11.68 -15.77 -7.22
C GLN A 131 13.21 -15.96 -7.21
N GLU A 132 13.97 -14.87 -7.37
CA GLU A 132 15.42 -14.91 -7.25
C GLU A 132 15.88 -15.30 -5.83
N TYR A 133 15.27 -14.72 -4.79
CA TYR A 133 15.52 -15.09 -3.40
C TYR A 133 15.23 -16.58 -3.17
N LYS A 134 14.06 -17.06 -3.60
CA LYS A 134 13.67 -18.48 -3.46
C LYS A 134 14.64 -19.44 -4.14
N ARG A 135 15.21 -19.04 -5.29
CA ARG A 135 16.18 -19.85 -6.03
C ARG A 135 17.58 -19.82 -5.42
N THR A 136 18.00 -18.69 -4.85
CA THR A 136 19.42 -18.46 -4.49
C THR A 136 19.68 -18.43 -2.99
N GLY A 137 18.68 -18.13 -2.16
CA GLY A 137 18.83 -17.87 -0.73
C GLY A 137 19.59 -16.57 -0.41
N ARG A 138 19.97 -15.78 -1.43
CA ARG A 138 20.72 -14.54 -1.28
C ARG A 138 19.84 -13.43 -0.69
N PRO A 139 20.32 -12.61 0.27
CA PRO A 139 19.49 -11.59 0.92
C PRO A 139 19.17 -10.36 0.05
N GLU A 140 19.97 -10.06 -0.97
CA GLU A 140 19.87 -8.82 -1.76
C GLU A 140 18.52 -8.63 -2.46
N PRO A 141 17.87 -9.64 -3.07
CA PRO A 141 16.53 -9.48 -3.63
C PRO A 141 15.48 -9.12 -2.57
N MET A 142 15.57 -9.66 -1.35
CA MET A 142 14.66 -9.28 -0.26
C MET A 142 14.85 -7.81 0.16
N MET A 143 16.08 -7.31 0.15
CA MET A 143 16.35 -5.89 0.41
C MET A 143 15.71 -4.99 -0.65
N LYS A 144 15.74 -5.38 -1.92
CA LYS A 144 15.09 -4.63 -3.01
C LYS A 144 13.56 -4.60 -2.86
N ILE A 145 12.95 -5.73 -2.50
CA ILE A 145 11.50 -5.78 -2.22
C ILE A 145 11.17 -4.83 -1.06
N ALA A 146 11.95 -4.87 0.03
CA ALA A 146 11.73 -4.00 1.17
C ALA A 146 11.94 -2.51 0.84
N GLU A 147 12.97 -2.17 0.06
CA GLU A 147 13.21 -0.80 -0.40
C GLU A 147 12.07 -0.28 -1.26
N TYR A 148 11.55 -1.11 -2.16
CA TYR A 148 10.41 -0.79 -3.01
C TYR A 148 9.14 -0.55 -2.17
N CYS A 149 8.78 -1.48 -1.30
CA CYS A 149 7.60 -1.37 -0.44
C CYS A 149 7.70 -0.16 0.53
N CYS A 150 8.90 0.12 1.07
CA CYS A 150 9.15 1.34 1.85
C CYS A 150 8.88 2.61 1.02
N TYR A 151 9.23 2.61 -0.26
CA TYR A 151 8.96 3.75 -1.12
C TYR A 151 7.45 3.90 -1.38
N ASP A 152 6.72 2.82 -1.61
CA ASP A 152 5.27 2.87 -1.81
C ASP A 152 4.55 3.36 -0.54
N VAL A 153 4.97 2.94 0.66
CA VAL A 153 4.50 3.51 1.94
C VAL A 153 4.84 5.00 2.05
N LYS A 154 6.06 5.41 1.68
CA LYS A 154 6.47 6.82 1.69
C LYS A 154 5.61 7.66 0.76
N VAL A 155 5.39 7.22 -0.47
CA VAL A 155 4.56 7.92 -1.45
C VAL A 155 3.12 8.00 -0.99
N THR A 156 2.58 6.90 -0.49
CA THR A 156 1.24 6.84 0.11
C THR A 156 1.11 7.92 1.20
N LYS A 157 2.07 8.00 2.11
CA LYS A 157 2.12 9.06 3.14
C LYS A 157 2.16 10.46 2.55
N MET A 158 3.05 10.72 1.60
CA MET A 158 3.22 12.05 1.02
C MET A 158 1.98 12.51 0.23
N VAL A 159 1.33 11.60 -0.51
CA VAL A 159 0.08 11.90 -1.21
C VAL A 159 -1.04 12.18 -0.21
N HIS A 160 -1.13 11.37 0.86
CA HIS A 160 -2.11 11.59 1.92
C HIS A 160 -1.94 12.98 2.57
N GLU A 161 -0.72 13.35 2.92
CA GLU A 161 -0.39 14.65 3.51
C GLU A 161 -0.68 15.81 2.56
N PHE A 162 -0.33 15.65 1.27
CA PHE A 162 -0.67 16.64 0.24
C PHE A 162 -2.17 16.88 0.16
N GLY A 163 -2.97 15.81 0.13
CA GLY A 163 -4.44 15.93 0.06
C GLY A 163 -5.06 16.52 1.32
N LEU A 164 -4.51 16.23 2.51
CA LEU A 164 -4.94 16.87 3.74
C LEU A 164 -4.65 18.39 3.76
N GLU A 165 -3.49 18.80 3.25
CA GLU A 165 -3.09 20.21 3.21
C GLU A 165 -3.88 21.01 2.16
N HIS A 166 -4.12 20.42 0.98
CA HIS A 166 -4.66 21.14 -0.16
C HIS A 166 -6.15 20.88 -0.43
N GLY A 167 -6.75 19.84 0.17
CA GLY A 167 -8.12 19.40 -0.11
C GLY A 167 -8.30 18.79 -1.51
N ILE A 168 -7.20 18.54 -2.22
CA ILE A 168 -7.18 17.94 -3.56
C ILE A 168 -6.01 16.96 -3.72
N VAL A 169 -6.13 16.04 -4.66
CA VAL A 169 -5.00 15.38 -5.31
C VAL A 169 -5.02 15.66 -6.80
N LYS A 170 -3.86 15.55 -7.46
CA LYS A 170 -3.71 15.81 -8.89
C LYS A 170 -3.46 14.52 -9.65
N PHE A 171 -3.84 14.48 -10.93
CA PHE A 171 -3.52 13.38 -11.84
C PHE A 171 -3.43 13.88 -13.28
N GLU A 172 -2.77 13.13 -14.14
CA GLU A 172 -2.72 13.41 -15.58
C GLU A 172 -3.85 12.68 -16.31
N ASP A 173 -4.64 13.41 -17.12
CA ASP A 173 -5.67 12.81 -17.97
C ASP A 173 -5.08 12.16 -19.24
N ARG A 174 -5.94 11.52 -20.04
CA ARG A 174 -5.51 10.85 -21.30
C ARG A 174 -4.91 11.81 -22.34
N ALA A 175 -5.12 13.12 -22.20
CA ALA A 175 -4.58 14.15 -23.07
C ALA A 175 -3.29 14.77 -22.53
N GLY A 176 -2.73 14.26 -21.42
CA GLY A 176 -1.51 14.77 -20.82
C GLY A 176 -1.73 16.04 -19.99
N LYS A 177 -2.96 16.38 -19.63
CA LYS A 177 -3.27 17.56 -18.83
C LYS A 177 -3.44 17.20 -17.36
N ILE A 178 -2.87 18.03 -16.49
CA ILE A 178 -3.08 17.90 -15.04
C ILE A 178 -4.51 18.30 -14.71
N GLN A 179 -5.22 17.39 -14.05
CA GLN A 179 -6.53 17.55 -13.48
C GLN A 179 -6.45 17.45 -11.95
N GLU A 180 -7.49 17.93 -11.29
CA GLU A 180 -7.62 17.90 -9.83
C GLU A 180 -8.81 17.02 -9.42
N CYS A 181 -8.64 16.28 -8.33
CA CYS A 181 -9.67 15.47 -7.67
C CYS A 181 -9.80 15.99 -6.24
N ALA A 182 -10.97 16.53 -5.89
CA ALA A 182 -11.24 16.94 -4.52
C ALA A 182 -11.18 15.73 -3.57
N VAL A 183 -10.59 15.92 -2.38
CA VAL A 183 -10.54 14.91 -1.32
C VAL A 183 -10.98 15.50 0.00
N GLU A 184 -11.85 14.79 0.73
CA GLU A 184 -12.38 15.21 2.03
C GLU A 184 -11.89 14.26 3.14
N TRP A 185 -10.59 13.98 3.18
CA TRP A 185 -10.01 13.08 4.16
C TRP A 185 -10.05 13.69 5.56
N LYS A 186 -10.53 12.92 6.53
CA LYS A 186 -10.67 13.37 7.92
C LYS A 186 -9.71 12.60 8.81
N LEU A 187 -8.95 13.35 9.60
CA LEU A 187 -8.12 12.78 10.65
C LEU A 187 -9.01 12.34 11.83
N PRO A 188 -8.67 11.22 12.49
CA PRO A 188 -9.37 10.72 13.67
C PRO A 188 -9.22 11.63 14.90
#